data_AF-A0A3S4GFM7-F1
#
_entry.id   AF-A0A3S4GFM7-F1
#
_cell.length_a   1.000
_cell.length_b   1.000
_cell.length_c   1.000
_cell.angle_alpha   90.00
_cell.angle_beta   90.00
_cell.angle_gamma   90.00
#
_symmetry.space_group_name_H-M   'P 1'
#
loop_
_entity.id
_entity.type
_entity.pdbx_description
1 polymer ?
#
loop_
_entity_poly.entity_id
_entity_poly.type
_entity_poly.pdbx_seq_one_letter_code
_entity_poly.pdbx_strand_id
1 'polypeptide(L)'
;MESNGKALADITDPATGAVIVKKGQQLSSFAQLRDDGTTSSGCWIFAGSWTPEGNQMARRDNADPSGLGNTLGWAWAWPLNRRILYNRASADPAG
;
A
#
# COMPACT_ATOMS: atom_id res chain seq x y z
N MET A 1 0.45 9.18 10.44
CA MET A 1 0.90 7.90 11.05
C MET A 1 -0.29 7.03 11.43
N GLU A 2 -1.29 7.60 12.11
CA GLU A 2 -2.56 6.92 12.42
C GLU A 2 -3.29 6.36 11.17
N SER A 3 -3.39 7.14 10.09
CA SER A 3 -4.20 6.76 8.92
C SER A 3 -3.61 5.63 8.07
N ASN A 4 -2.29 5.43 8.02
CA ASN A 4 -1.67 4.35 7.25
C ASN A 4 -1.89 3.00 7.94
N GLY A 5 -1.41 2.92 9.19
CA GLY A 5 -1.50 1.73 10.01
C GLY A 5 -0.15 1.07 10.26
N LYS A 6 -0.11 0.29 11.34
CA LYS A 6 1.08 -0.39 11.88
C LYS A 6 0.72 -1.75 12.45
N ALA A 7 1.71 -2.62 12.52
CA ALA A 7 1.63 -3.90 13.22
C ALA A 7 1.71 -3.70 14.75
N LEU A 8 0.79 -4.30 15.49
CA LEU A 8 0.74 -4.33 16.96
C LEU A 8 1.39 -5.61 17.54
N ALA A 9 1.54 -6.64 16.70
CA ALA A 9 2.30 -7.86 16.94
C ALA A 9 3.10 -8.23 15.68
N ASP A 10 3.96 -9.25 15.74
CA ASP A 10 4.56 -9.82 14.54
C ASP A 10 3.45 -10.44 13.68
N ILE A 11 3.31 -9.98 12.43
CA ILE A 11 2.34 -10.51 11.47
C ILE A 11 3.02 -11.63 10.71
N THR A 12 2.42 -12.82 10.74
CA THR A 12 2.90 -13.99 10.02
C THR A 12 2.07 -14.28 8.78
N ASP A 13 2.71 -14.88 7.79
CA ASP A 13 2.02 -15.51 6.66
C ASP A 13 1.39 -16.83 7.15
N PRO A 14 0.06 -17.02 7.02
CA PRO A 14 -0.61 -18.25 7.44
C PRO A 14 -0.14 -19.50 6.69
N ALA A 15 0.33 -19.37 5.45
CA ALA A 15 0.76 -20.50 4.63
C ALA A 15 2.17 -20.99 5.01
N THR A 16 3.06 -20.07 5.40
CA THR A 16 4.48 -20.38 5.63
C THR A 16 4.93 -20.21 7.08
N GLY A 17 4.17 -19.51 7.91
CA GLY A 17 4.54 -19.12 9.27
C GLY A 17 5.61 -18.03 9.35
N ALA A 18 6.12 -17.54 8.22
CA ALA A 18 7.16 -16.52 8.19
C ALA A 18 6.62 -15.16 8.65
N VAL A 19 7.42 -14.39 9.40
CA VAL A 19 7.05 -13.02 9.78
C VAL A 19 7.16 -12.10 8.56
N ILE A 20 6.04 -11.52 8.14
CA ILE A 20 5.94 -10.61 7.00
C ILE A 20 5.94 -9.13 7.41
N VAL A 21 5.54 -8.80 8.64
CA VAL A 21 5.63 -7.46 9.21
C VAL A 21 5.99 -7.57 10.69
N LYS A 22 7.05 -6.89 11.12
CA LYS A 22 7.47 -6.92 12.52
C LYS A 22 6.60 -6.01 13.39
N LYS A 23 6.42 -6.37 14.67
CA LYS A 23 5.74 -5.51 15.65
C LYS A 23 6.31 -4.08 15.62
N GLY A 24 5.43 -3.09 15.55
CA GLY A 24 5.78 -1.66 15.51
C GLY A 24 6.10 -1.12 14.12
N GLN A 25 6.28 -1.97 13.11
CA GLN A 25 6.53 -1.55 11.73
C GLN A 25 5.25 -1.00 11.09
N GLN A 26 5.40 0.00 10.22
CA GLN A 26 4.31 0.49 9.39
C GLN A 26 3.89 -0.56 8.37
N LEU A 27 2.60 -0.61 8.05
CA LEU A 27 2.10 -1.47 6.97
C LEU A 27 2.43 -0.86 5.61
N SER A 28 2.83 -1.70 4.66
CA SER A 28 3.07 -1.31 3.27
C SER A 28 1.85 -1.52 2.38
N SER A 29 0.84 -2.25 2.87
CA SER A 29 -0.40 -2.52 2.14
C SER A 29 -1.55 -2.85 3.09
N PHE A 30 -2.77 -2.50 2.72
CA PHE A 30 -3.96 -2.96 3.44
C PHE A 30 -4.12 -4.48 3.42
N ALA A 31 -3.49 -5.19 2.49
CA ALA A 31 -3.51 -6.66 2.47
C ALA A 31 -2.80 -7.29 3.70
N GLN A 32 -2.05 -6.49 4.46
CA GLN A 32 -1.39 -6.91 5.70
C GLN A 32 -2.27 -6.65 6.94
N LEU A 33 -3.41 -5.97 6.81
CA LEU A 33 -4.34 -5.76 7.91
C LEU A 33 -4.97 -7.10 8.34
N ARG A 34 -5.25 -7.20 9.64
CA ARG A 34 -5.86 -8.36 10.29
C ARG A 34 -7.07 -7.93 11.12
N ASP A 35 -8.04 -8.83 11.22
CA ASP A 35 -9.28 -8.67 12.01
C ASP A 35 -9.15 -9.19 13.45
N ASP A 36 -7.99 -9.72 13.83
CA ASP A 36 -7.67 -10.29 15.14
C ASP A 36 -7.08 -9.28 16.15
N GLY A 37 -7.05 -7.99 15.78
CA GLY A 37 -6.48 -6.91 16.61
C GLY A 37 -4.95 -6.83 16.60
N THR A 38 -4.25 -7.62 15.78
CA THR A 38 -2.78 -7.55 15.66
C THR A 38 -2.31 -6.39 14.77
N THR A 39 -3.22 -5.64 14.16
CA THR A 39 -2.93 -4.46 13.35
C THR A 39 -3.83 -3.29 13.73
N SER A 40 -3.37 -2.08 13.44
CA SER A 40 -4.16 -0.84 13.59
C SER A 40 -4.05 -0.01 12.31
N SER A 41 -5.14 0.64 11.92
CA SER A 41 -5.16 1.65 10.86
C SER A 41 -6.39 2.54 11.03
N GLY A 42 -6.20 3.86 11.03
CA GLY A 42 -7.31 4.81 11.07
C GLY A 42 -8.08 4.90 9.74
N CYS A 43 -7.47 4.48 8.63
CA CYS A 43 -8.11 4.46 7.31
C CYS A 43 -7.49 3.39 6.41
N TRP A 44 -8.16 2.24 6.25
CA TRP A 44 -7.57 1.08 5.57
C TRP A 44 -7.08 1.39 4.13
N ILE A 45 -7.82 2.20 3.36
CA ILE A 45 -7.42 2.55 1.99
C ILE A 45 -6.13 3.36 1.92
N PHE A 46 -5.65 3.92 3.04
CA PHE A 46 -4.40 4.68 3.13
C PHE A 46 -3.21 3.82 3.59
N ALA A 47 -3.41 2.54 3.93
CA ALA A 47 -2.31 1.63 4.22
C ALA A 47 -1.44 1.44 2.96
N GLY A 48 -0.18 1.89 3.02
CA GLY A 48 0.75 2.05 1.90
C GLY A 48 1.14 3.50 1.60
N SER A 49 0.49 4.49 2.23
CA SER A 49 0.80 5.92 2.05
C SER A 49 2.03 6.38 2.84
N TRP A 50 2.36 5.72 3.94
CA TRP A 50 3.57 5.95 4.73
C TRP A 50 4.10 4.62 5.29
N THR A 51 5.14 4.12 4.67
CA THR A 51 5.66 2.76 4.84
C THR A 51 7.04 2.79 5.51
N PRO A 52 7.70 1.65 5.75
CA PRO A 52 9.11 1.63 6.20
C PRO A 52 10.07 2.37 5.26
N GLU A 53 9.72 2.46 3.98
CA GLU A 53 10.45 3.21 2.96
C GLU A 53 10.23 4.73 3.04
N GLY A 54 9.36 5.19 3.96
CA GLY A 54 9.10 6.61 4.23
C GLY A 54 7.72 7.08 3.79
N ASN A 55 7.55 8.41 3.79
CA ASN A 55 6.29 9.06 3.44
C ASN A 55 6.10 9.11 1.91
N GLN A 56 5.30 8.21 1.36
CA GLN A 56 5.05 8.12 -0.09
C GLN A 56 4.29 9.34 -0.62
N MET A 57 3.47 9.97 0.23
CA MET A 57 2.71 11.18 -0.13
C MET A 57 3.62 12.38 -0.40
N ALA A 58 4.86 12.37 0.10
CA ALA A 58 5.83 13.45 -0.06
C ALA A 58 6.73 13.31 -1.30
N ARG A 59 6.58 12.23 -2.10
CA ARG A 59 7.40 12.02 -3.29
C ARG A 59 7.12 13.08 -4.36
N ARG A 60 8.16 13.45 -5.13
CA ARG A 60 8.13 14.54 -6.13
C ARG A 60 8.70 14.11 -7.49
N ASP A 61 8.68 12.83 -7.80
CA ASP A 61 9.10 12.32 -9.11
C ASP A 61 7.96 12.47 -10.12
N ASN A 62 8.13 13.32 -11.13
CA ASN A 62 7.13 13.61 -12.16
C ASN A 62 7.32 12.80 -13.45
N ALA A 63 8.14 11.74 -13.43
CA ALA A 63 8.32 10.90 -14.60
C ALA A 63 6.99 10.34 -15.13
N ASP A 64 6.78 10.46 -16.44
CA ASP A 64 5.70 9.83 -17.20
C ASP A 64 6.29 9.11 -18.42
N PRO A 65 6.85 7.90 -18.24
CA PRO A 65 7.44 7.14 -19.35
C PRO A 65 6.40 6.68 -20.38
N SER A 66 5.11 6.71 -20.05
CA SER A 66 4.02 6.27 -20.94
C SER A 66 3.49 7.36 -21.86
N GLY A 67 3.65 8.63 -21.49
CA GLY A 67 3.01 9.77 -22.16
C GLY A 67 1.50 9.91 -21.90
N LEU A 68 0.92 9.09 -21.03
CA LEU A 68 -0.52 9.09 -20.71
C LEU A 68 -0.87 9.99 -19.51
N GLY A 69 0.09 10.73 -18.96
CA GLY A 69 -0.07 11.56 -17.76
C GLY A 69 -0.03 10.76 -16.46
N ASN A 70 0.51 9.53 -16.46
CA ASN A 70 0.50 8.66 -15.30
C ASN A 70 1.79 8.74 -14.46
N THR A 71 1.87 9.77 -13.60
CA THR A 71 3.07 10.07 -12.80
C THR A 71 3.10 9.30 -11.47
N LEU A 72 3.42 7.99 -11.53
CA LEU A 72 3.38 7.08 -10.36
C LEU A 72 4.32 7.46 -9.21
N GLY A 73 5.41 8.18 -9.50
CA GLY A 73 6.40 8.67 -8.53
C GLY A 73 5.98 9.97 -7.84
N TRP A 74 4.91 10.63 -8.27
CA TRP A 74 4.46 11.89 -7.68
C TRP A 74 3.39 11.63 -6.63
N ALA A 75 3.67 12.03 -5.38
CA ALA A 75 2.83 11.73 -4.23
C ALA A 75 2.42 10.24 -4.18
N TRP A 76 1.22 9.96 -3.65
CA TRP A 76 0.64 8.63 -3.57
C TRP A 76 -0.88 8.72 -3.67
N ALA A 77 -1.50 7.86 -4.47
CA ALA A 77 -2.96 7.79 -4.60
C ALA A 77 -3.50 6.54 -3.90
N TRP A 78 -4.68 6.62 -3.32
CA TRP A 78 -5.40 5.43 -2.84
C TRP A 78 -6.26 4.85 -3.98
N PRO A 79 -6.47 3.51 -4.01
CA PRO A 79 -5.84 2.47 -3.21
C PRO A 79 -4.53 1.97 -3.85
N LEU A 80 -3.48 1.73 -3.04
CA LEU A 80 -2.18 1.17 -3.46
C LEU A 80 -1.57 1.83 -4.70
N ASN A 81 -1.62 3.15 -4.78
CA ASN A 81 -1.08 3.98 -5.86
C ASN A 81 -1.68 3.71 -7.27
N ARG A 82 -2.83 3.03 -7.36
CA ARG A 82 -3.58 2.85 -8.62
C ARG A 82 -4.17 4.20 -9.05
N ARG A 83 -3.68 4.77 -10.16
CA ARG A 83 -4.13 6.09 -10.66
C ARG A 83 -5.43 6.04 -11.46
N ILE A 84 -5.72 4.89 -12.05
CA ILE A 84 -6.94 4.63 -12.80
C ILE A 84 -7.59 3.40 -12.16
N LEU A 85 -8.79 3.58 -11.59
CA LEU A 85 -9.56 2.48 -11.03
C LEU A 85 -10.14 1.61 -12.15
N TYR A 86 -10.39 0.34 -11.83
CA TYR A 86 -10.97 -0.62 -12.77
C TYR A 86 -10.17 -0.81 -14.07
N ASN A 87 -8.86 -0.51 -14.03
CA ASN A 87 -7.98 -0.59 -15.19
C ASN A 87 -7.90 -1.98 -15.84
N ARG A 88 -8.28 -3.06 -15.15
CA ARG A 88 -8.42 -4.39 -15.77
C ARG A 88 -9.37 -4.36 -16.98
N ALA A 89 -10.38 -3.48 -16.98
CA ALA A 89 -11.31 -3.34 -18.10
C ALA A 89 -10.70 -2.65 -19.34
N SER A 90 -9.45 -2.17 -19.29
CA SER A 90 -8.76 -1.61 -20.46
C SER A 90 -8.07 -2.67 -21.33
N ALA A 91 -8.13 -3.94 -20.94
CA ALA A 91 -7.44 -5.05 -21.60
C ALA A 91 -8.41 -6.17 -21.96
N ASP A 92 -8.03 -6.97 -22.96
CA ASP A 92 -8.72 -8.22 -23.29
C ASP A 92 -8.57 -9.27 -22.15
N PRO A 93 -9.22 -10.45 -22.23
CA PRO A 93 -9.10 -11.49 -21.21
C PRO A 93 -7.68 -12.03 -20.98
N ALA A 94 -6.82 -12.04 -22.00
CA ALA A 94 -5.46 -12.58 -21.95
C ALA A 94 -4.43 -11.61 -21.35
N GLY A 95 -4.72 -10.29 -21.41
CA GLY A 95 -3.93 -9.25 -20.75
C GLY A 95 -3.36 -8.22 -21.71
#